data_AF-A0A5R2MYZ9-F1
#
_entry.id   AF-A0A5R2MYZ9-F1
#
_cell.length_a   1.000
_cell.length_b   1.000
_cell.length_c   1.000
_cell.angle_alpha   90.00
_cell.angle_beta   90.00
_cell.angle_gamma   90.00
#
_symmetry.space_group_name_H-M   'P 1'
#
loop_
_entity.id
_entity.type
_entity.pdbx_description
1 polymer ?
#
loop_
_entity_poly.entity_id
_entity_poly.type
_entity_poly.pdbx_seq_one_letter_code
_entity_poly.pdbx_strand_id
1 'polypeptide(L)' 'MKIRVKKGLIRAALVAATVATSGLARAADVHLLWVQAMKDHPVHRLMQAGFLNKCKELGYTCEVVGDPSATNWDIPATLP' A
#
# COMPACT_ATOMS: atom_id res chain seq x y z
N MET A 1 -41.30 39.74 2.74
CA MET A 1 -40.06 39.76 1.93
C MET A 1 -40.06 38.56 0.99
N LYS A 2 -40.08 38.75 -0.34
CA LYS A 2 -40.03 37.65 -1.32
C LYS A 2 -38.65 37.63 -1.98
N ILE A 3 -37.85 36.61 -1.67
CA ILE A 3 -36.50 36.44 -2.22
C ILE A 3 -36.62 35.82 -3.62
N ARG A 4 -36.25 36.56 -4.67
CA ARG A 4 -36.12 36.05 -6.05
C ARG A 4 -34.74 35.41 -6.23
N VAL A 5 -34.67 34.08 -6.16
CA VAL A 5 -33.44 33.35 -6.51
C VAL A 5 -33.33 33.27 -8.03
N LYS A 6 -32.29 33.93 -8.59
CA LYS A 6 -32.01 33.96 -10.03
C LYS A 6 -31.58 32.55 -10.48
N LYS A 7 -32.41 31.92 -11.33
CA LYS A 7 -32.23 30.56 -11.93
C LYS A 7 -30.92 30.35 -12.72
N GLY A 8 -30.06 31.35 -12.87
CA GLY A 8 -28.84 31.28 -13.68
C GLY A 8 -27.63 30.68 -12.98
N LEU A 9 -27.59 30.65 -11.64
CA LEU A 9 -26.38 30.26 -10.90
C LEU A 9 -26.24 28.74 -10.69
N ILE A 10 -27.32 27.98 -10.87
CA ILE A 10 -27.36 26.54 -10.52
C ILE A 10 -26.74 25.65 -11.61
N ARG A 11 -26.58 26.15 -12.84
CA ARG A 11 -26.05 25.35 -13.96
C ARG A 11 -24.52 25.17 -13.96
N ALA A 12 -23.77 26.00 -13.24
CA ALA A 12 -22.31 25.91 -13.20
C ALA A 12 -21.79 24.90 -12.16
N ALA A 13 -22.57 24.58 -11.12
CA ALA A 13 -22.13 23.71 -10.03
C ALA A 13 -22.24 22.22 -10.33
N LEU A 14 -23.02 21.81 -11.35
CA LEU A 14 -23.28 20.39 -11.62
C LEU A 14 -22.19 19.72 -12.49
N VAL A 15 -21.34 20.50 -13.17
CA VAL A 15 -20.29 19.95 -14.06
C VAL A 15 -18.98 19.64 -13.30
N ALA A 16 -18.80 20.19 -12.09
CA ALA A 16 -17.61 19.93 -11.27
C ALA A 16 -17.69 18.62 -10.46
N ALA A 17 -18.85 17.96 -10.40
CA ALA A 17 -19.05 16.79 -9.55
C ALA A 17 -18.73 15.43 -10.23
N THR A 18 -18.48 15.40 -11.54
CA THR A 18 -18.30 14.12 -12.28
C THR A 18 -16.84 13.70 -12.47
N VAL A 19 -15.86 14.47 -12.03
CA VAL A 19 -14.42 14.16 -12.21
C VAL A 19 -13.74 13.69 -10.91
N ALA A 20 -14.44 13.68 -9.79
CA ALA A 20 -13.85 13.34 -8.48
C ALA A 20 -13.93 11.84 -8.10
N THR A 21 -14.57 10.99 -8.90
CA THR A 21 -14.85 9.59 -8.51
C THR A 21 -13.85 8.56 -9.02
N SER A 22 -12.85 8.94 -9.82
CA SER A 22 -11.87 7.99 -10.40
C SER A 22 -10.57 7.84 -9.59
N GLY A 23 -10.42 8.53 -8.45
CA GLY A 23 -9.20 8.46 -7.61
C GLY A 23 -9.29 7.53 -6.39
N LEU A 24 -10.50 7.12 -6.00
CA LEU A 24 -10.69 6.12 -4.94
C LEU A 24 -10.66 4.74 -5.58
N ALA A 25 -9.49 4.35 -6.09
CA ALA A 25 -9.14 2.94 -6.07
C ALA A 25 -9.25 2.53 -4.59
N ARG A 26 -10.40 1.93 -4.26
CA ARG A 26 -10.66 1.26 -2.99
C ARG A 26 -9.39 0.47 -2.73
N ALA A 27 -8.62 0.85 -1.70
CA ALA A 27 -7.49 0.05 -1.26
C ALA A 27 -8.07 -1.35 -1.08
N ALA A 28 -7.84 -2.22 -2.07
CA ALA A 28 -8.19 -3.61 -1.93
C ALA A 28 -7.44 -4.03 -0.66
N ASP A 29 -8.12 -4.72 0.24
CA ASP A 29 -7.53 -5.19 1.47
C ASP A 29 -6.53 -6.30 1.11
N VAL A 30 -5.36 -5.86 0.61
CA VAL A 30 -4.32 -6.73 0.08
C VAL A 30 -3.41 -7.05 1.25
N HIS A 31 -3.39 -8.34 1.58
CA HIS A 31 -2.54 -8.92 2.61
C HIS A 31 -1.39 -9.68 1.94
N LEU A 32 -0.15 -9.24 2.12
CA LEU A 32 1.03 -9.91 1.58
C LEU A 32 1.89 -10.49 2.70
N LEU A 33 2.26 -11.76 2.55
CA LEU A 33 3.18 -12.45 3.44
C LEU A 33 4.51 -12.67 2.71
N TRP A 34 5.60 -12.13 3.25
CA TRP A 34 6.94 -12.45 2.80
C TRP A 34 7.52 -13.55 3.67
N VAL A 35 7.50 -14.77 3.15
CA VAL A 35 8.12 -15.94 3.80
C VAL A 35 9.62 -15.92 3.54
N GLN A 36 10.43 -15.75 4.59
CA GLN A 36 11.89 -15.71 4.50
C GLN A 36 12.54 -16.45 5.67
N ALA A 37 13.46 -17.38 5.37
CA ALA A 37 14.32 -17.99 6.39
C ALA A 37 15.28 -16.95 6.99
N MET A 38 15.64 -17.13 8.27
CA MET A 38 16.43 -16.14 9.01
C MET A 38 15.75 -14.76 9.01
N LYS A 39 14.48 -14.75 9.43
CA LYS A 39 13.76 -13.49 9.69
C LYS A 39 14.57 -12.63 10.64
N ASP A 40 14.63 -11.32 10.38
CA ASP A 40 15.37 -10.34 11.18
C ASP A 40 16.91 -10.48 11.20
N HIS A 41 17.47 -11.41 10.42
CA HIS A 41 18.93 -11.54 10.25
C HIS A 41 19.54 -10.25 9.69
N PRO A 42 20.71 -9.79 10.19
CA PRO A 42 21.26 -8.48 9.83
C PRO A 42 21.38 -8.23 8.33
N VAL A 43 21.72 -9.26 7.56
CA VAL A 43 21.86 -9.20 6.09
C VAL A 43 20.52 -8.91 5.40
N HIS A 44 19.39 -9.32 5.98
CA HIS A 44 18.06 -9.20 5.37
C HIS A 44 17.31 -7.94 5.79
N ARG A 45 17.72 -7.26 6.86
CA ARG A 45 16.97 -6.15 7.47
C ARG A 45 16.66 -5.01 6.52
N LEU A 46 17.63 -4.62 5.68
CA LEU A 46 17.43 -3.52 4.72
C LEU A 46 16.35 -3.89 3.70
N MET A 47 16.36 -5.12 3.21
CA MET A 47 15.39 -5.62 2.24
C MET A 47 14.00 -5.76 2.89
N GLN A 48 13.92 -6.32 4.09
CA GLN A 48 12.69 -6.40 4.90
C GLN A 48 12.09 -5.02 5.14
N ALA A 49 12.91 -4.03 5.51
CA ALA A 49 12.47 -2.65 5.71
C ALA A 49 11.94 -2.03 4.41
N GLY A 50 12.60 -2.26 3.27
CA GLY A 50 12.15 -1.77 1.97
C GLY A 50 10.77 -2.32 1.58
N PHE A 51 10.53 -3.62 1.78
CA PHE A 51 9.24 -4.25 1.54
C PHE A 51 8.13 -3.63 2.40
N LEU A 52 8.34 -3.55 3.72
CA LEU A 52 7.34 -3.01 4.64
C LEU A 52 7.04 -1.54 4.37
N ASN A 53 8.06 -0.74 4.04
CA ASN A 53 7.88 0.66 3.67
C ASN A 53 7.03 0.80 2.41
N LYS A 54 7.31 0.02 1.36
CA LYS A 54 6.54 0.10 0.12
C LYS A 54 5.10 -0.36 0.30
N CYS A 55 4.88 -1.40 1.11
CA CYS A 55 3.55 -1.84 1.47
C CYS A 55 2.73 -0.73 2.14
N LYS A 56 3.34 0.02 3.08
CA LYS A 56 2.70 1.15 3.74
C LYS A 56 2.34 2.27 2.76
N GLU A 57 3.21 2.59 1.81
CA GLU A 57 2.94 3.58 0.76
C GLU A 57 1.74 3.19 -0.12
N LEU A 58 1.57 1.89 -0.38
CA LEU A 58 0.50 1.36 -1.23
C LEU A 58 -0.79 1.06 -0.47
N GLY A 59 -0.80 1.21 0.86
CA GLY A 59 -1.96 0.91 1.70
C GLY A 59 -2.23 -0.59 1.87
N TYR A 60 -1.20 -1.42 1.75
CA TYR A 60 -1.30 -2.87 1.94
C TYR A 60 -0.98 -3.28 3.38
N THR A 61 -1.57 -4.38 3.82
CA THR A 61 -1.16 -5.07 5.04
C THR A 61 -0.07 -6.07 4.68
N CYS A 62 1.12 -5.92 5.26
CA CYS A 62 2.25 -6.78 4.95
C CYS A 62 2.96 -7.27 6.20
N GLU A 63 3.40 -8.52 6.17
CA GLU A 63 4.16 -9.14 7.25
C GLU A 63 5.32 -9.96 6.67
N VAL A 64 6.48 -9.87 7.32
CA VAL A 64 7.59 -10.80 7.07
C VAL A 64 7.45 -11.94 8.07
N VAL A 65 7.39 -13.17 7.59
CA VAL A 65 7.22 -14.38 8.39
C VAL A 65 8.33 -15.38 8.10
N GLY A 66 8.68 -16.19 9.09
CA GLY A 66 9.71 -17.20 8.96
C GLY A 66 10.45 -17.43 10.26
N ASP A 67 11.15 -18.55 10.34
CA ASP A 67 11.94 -18.92 11.51
C ASP A 67 13.23 -18.08 11.56
N PRO A 68 13.44 -17.27 12.62
CA PRO A 68 14.66 -16.47 12.79
C PRO A 68 15.90 -17.36 13.01
N SER A 69 15.73 -18.61 13.46
CA SER A 69 16.80 -19.55 13.77
C SER A 69 17.08 -20.55 12.64
N ALA A 70 16.37 -20.45 11.51
CA ALA A 70 16.56 -21.28 10.32
C ALA A 70 17.83 -20.96 9.52
N THR A 71 18.96 -20.77 10.21
CA THR A 71 20.29 -20.51 9.61
C THR A 71 20.82 -21.72 8.84
N ASN A 72 20.32 -22.92 9.13
CA ASN A 72 20.65 -24.15 8.41
C ASN A 72 20.10 -24.17 6.96
N TRP A 73 19.19 -23.27 6.62
CA TRP A 73 18.68 -23.07 5.25
C TRP A 73 19.44 -21.98 4.50
N ASP A 74 20.37 -21.29 5.18
CA ASP A 74 21.35 -20.40 4.57
C ASP A 74 22.41 -21.24 3.87
N ILE A 75 22.07 -21.74 2.68
CA ILE A 75 23.07 -22.30 1.78
C ILE A 75 23.87 -21.08 1.32
N PRO A 76 25.15 -20.94 1.73
CA PRO A 76 25.95 -19.81 1.31
C PRO A 76 25.89 -19.76 -0.21
N ALA A 77 25.69 -18.56 -0.76
CA ALA A 77 25.66 -18.35 -2.20
C ALA A 77 27.06 -18.66 -2.78
N THR A 78 27.40 -19.93 -2.91
CA THR A 78 28.44 -20.41 -3.81
C THR A 78 27.85 -20.30 -5.21
N LEU A 79 27.80 -19.06 -5.69
CA LEU A 79 27.67 -18.77 -7.11
C LEU A 79 28.82 -19.52 -7.81
N PRO A 80 28.56 -20.36 -8.82
CA PRO A 80 29.61 -20.88 -9.69
C PRO A 80 30.31 -19.77 -10.47
#